data_AF-A0A1Q3BRM8-F1
#
_entry.id   AF-A0A1Q3BRM8-F1
#
_cell.length_a   1.000
_cell.length_b   1.000
_cell.length_c   1.000
_cell.angle_alpha   90.00
_cell.angle_beta   90.00
_cell.angle_gamma   90.00
#
_symmetry.space_group_name_H-M   'P 1'
#
loop_
_entity.id
_entity.type
_entity.pdbx_description
1 polymer ?
#
loop_
_entity_poly.entity_id
_entity_poly.type
_entity_poly.pdbx_seq_one_letter_code
_entity_poly.pdbx_strand_id
1 'polypeptide(L)'
;MLRLIWDILKDRPSLWVRWSKAEILKNSSFWQVERKQSLSVTWKCLLDLRVQASANLVFSIGSMSSWSIWYDPWFQSTLLVTRLGHRVIYESGLSRNATLSEVISDAAWNWPANVRQLREISHACEDIPIGQCDAIDWQVKGRSFSFKSAWEATRAPHPEAP
;
A
#
# COMPACT_ATOMS: atom_id res chain seq x y z
N MET A 1 -6.37 16.60 -2.53
CA MET A 1 -6.42 15.51 -1.52
C MET A 1 -5.42 14.39 -1.80
N LEU A 2 -5.34 13.81 -3.01
CA LEU A 2 -4.35 12.76 -3.33
C LEU A 2 -2.88 13.14 -3.02
N ARG A 3 -2.52 14.43 -3.20
CA ARG A 3 -1.20 14.93 -2.81
C ARG A 3 -0.88 14.71 -1.33
N LEU A 4 -1.85 14.86 -0.44
CA LEU A 4 -1.65 14.65 0.99
C LEU A 4 -1.43 13.16 1.31
N ILE A 5 -2.11 12.25 0.60
CA ILE A 5 -1.85 10.81 0.70
C ILE A 5 -0.41 10.52 0.26
N TRP A 6 -0.01 11.06 -0.91
CA TRP A 6 1.35 10.92 -1.41
C TRP A 6 2.41 11.44 -0.42
N ASP A 7 2.17 12.61 0.15
CA ASP A 7 3.09 13.23 1.12
C ASP A 7 3.19 12.41 2.43
N ILE A 8 2.11 11.76 2.87
CA ILE A 8 2.15 10.81 4.02
C ILE A 8 3.00 9.57 3.67
N LEU A 9 2.76 8.98 2.50
CA LEU A 9 3.44 7.75 2.06
C LEU A 9 4.94 7.97 1.82
N LYS A 10 5.33 9.13 1.29
CA LYS A 10 6.73 9.51 1.06
C LYS A 10 7.43 10.13 2.27
N ASP A 11 6.77 10.16 3.43
CA ASP A 11 7.26 10.78 4.65
C ASP A 11 7.81 12.20 4.43
N ARG A 12 7.05 13.03 3.71
CA ARG A 12 7.47 14.40 3.45
C ARG A 12 7.69 15.14 4.77
N PRO A 13 8.84 15.85 4.96
CA PRO A 13 9.17 16.54 6.21
C PRO A 13 8.33 17.82 6.40
N SER A 14 7.03 17.65 6.58
CA SER A 14 6.08 18.73 6.85
C SER A 14 5.48 18.53 8.25
N LEU A 15 5.14 19.64 8.91
CA LEU A 15 4.51 19.59 10.23
C LEU A 15 3.23 18.75 10.20
N TRP A 16 2.42 18.91 9.16
CA TRP A 16 1.16 18.18 9.00
C TRP A 16 1.37 16.67 8.86
N VAL A 17 2.36 16.21 8.09
CA VAL A 17 2.68 14.77 7.97
C VAL A 17 3.21 14.22 9.29
N ARG A 18 4.11 14.94 9.97
CA ARG A 18 4.65 14.50 11.27
C ARG A 18 3.56 14.39 12.33
N TRP A 19 2.71 15.40 12.45
CA TRP A 19 1.57 15.39 13.35
C TRP A 19 0.58 14.26 12.99
N SER A 20 0.30 14.09 11.71
CA SER A 20 -0.55 13.01 11.19
C SER A 20 -0.06 11.62 11.59
N LYS A 21 1.25 11.39 11.46
CA LYS A 21 1.87 10.11 11.85
C LYS A 21 1.79 9.89 13.36
N ALA A 22 2.09 10.92 14.15
CA ALA A 22 2.09 10.85 15.61
C ALA A 22 0.69 10.66 16.20
N GLU A 23 -0.29 11.46 15.77
CA GLU A 23 -1.61 11.51 16.40
C GLU A 23 -2.64 10.58 15.77
N ILE A 24 -2.53 10.32 14.46
CA ILE A 24 -3.58 9.59 13.73
C ILE A 24 -3.12 8.19 13.36
N LEU A 25 -1.93 8.05 12.77
CA LEU A 25 -1.45 6.73 12.38
C LEU A 25 -0.96 5.91 13.57
N LYS A 26 -0.32 6.52 14.58
CA LYS A 26 0.13 5.87 15.83
C LYS A 26 0.85 4.54 15.57
N ASN A 27 1.85 4.55 14.70
CA ASN A 27 2.62 3.37 14.24
C ASN A 27 1.87 2.36 13.37
N SER A 28 0.64 2.66 12.95
CA SER A 28 -0.10 1.86 11.96
C SER A 28 0.16 2.38 10.55
N SER A 29 -0.01 1.52 9.55
CA SER A 29 0.00 1.95 8.14
C SER A 29 -1.16 2.89 7.83
N PHE A 30 -0.98 3.74 6.82
CA PHE A 30 -2.07 4.60 6.33
C PHE A 30 -3.30 3.79 5.93
N TRP A 31 -3.15 2.54 5.50
CA TRP A 31 -4.23 1.69 5.00
C TRP A 31 -5.01 0.97 6.11
N GLN A 32 -4.40 0.79 7.30
CA GLN A 32 -5.04 0.19 8.46
C GLN A 32 -6.03 1.11 9.18
N VAL A 33 -5.90 2.43 9.03
CA VAL A 33 -6.71 3.37 9.82
C VAL A 33 -8.18 3.23 9.49
N GLU A 34 -9.03 3.02 10.49
CA GLU A 34 -10.48 2.97 10.27
C GLU A 34 -11.08 4.38 10.29
N ARG A 35 -12.17 4.55 9.53
CA ARG A 35 -12.93 5.80 9.53
C ARG A 35 -13.65 5.94 10.88
N LYS A 36 -13.23 6.90 11.70
CA LYS A 36 -13.87 7.23 12.99
C LYS A 36 -14.60 8.57 12.91
N GLN A 37 -15.65 8.73 13.72
CA GLN A 37 -16.40 9.99 13.78
C GLN A 37 -15.53 11.17 14.24
N SER A 38 -14.58 10.91 15.15
CA SER A 38 -13.64 11.89 15.69
C SER A 38 -12.59 12.39 14.69
N LEU A 39 -12.45 11.76 13.52
CA LEU A 39 -11.52 12.23 12.50
C LEU A 39 -12.04 13.51 11.83
N SER A 40 -11.10 14.38 11.45
CA SER A 40 -11.41 15.59 10.68
C SER A 40 -11.99 15.24 9.31
N VAL A 41 -12.73 16.17 8.71
CA VAL A 41 -13.30 16.01 7.36
C VAL A 41 -12.20 15.71 6.34
N THR A 42 -11.03 16.36 6.46
CA THR A 42 -9.87 16.08 5.61
C THR A 42 -9.47 14.62 5.68
N TRP A 43 -9.34 14.06 6.88
CA TRP A 43 -8.99 12.65 7.04
C TRP A 43 -10.05 11.72 6.48
N LYS A 44 -11.33 12.01 6.74
CA LYS A 44 -12.43 11.29 6.13
C LYS A 44 -12.31 11.25 4.60
N CYS A 45 -12.06 12.39 3.95
CA CYS A 45 -11.80 12.44 2.50
C CYS A 45 -10.56 11.64 2.07
N LEU A 46 -9.47 11.66 2.83
CA LEU A 46 -8.26 10.87 2.53
C LEU A 46 -8.54 9.37 2.58
N LEU A 47 -9.32 8.92 3.57
CA LEU A 47 -9.74 7.53 3.70
C LEU A 47 -10.62 7.09 2.53
N ASP A 48 -11.55 7.95 2.09
CA ASP A 48 -12.44 7.67 0.96
C ASP A 48 -11.68 7.55 -0.37
N LEU A 49 -10.55 8.26 -0.50
CA LEU A 49 -9.69 8.23 -1.69
C LEU A 49 -8.69 7.07 -1.72
N ARG A 50 -8.69 6.18 -0.72
CA ARG A 50 -7.73 5.07 -0.65
C ARG A 50 -7.74 4.18 -1.89
N VAL A 51 -8.93 3.78 -2.34
CA VAL A 51 -9.07 2.88 -3.50
C VAL A 51 -8.51 3.54 -4.76
N GLN A 52 -8.79 4.83 -4.96
CA GLN A 52 -8.25 5.59 -6.09
C GLN A 52 -6.74 5.78 -5.97
N ALA A 53 -6.22 6.02 -4.76
CA ALA A 53 -4.80 6.14 -4.53
C ALA A 53 -4.09 4.81 -4.81
N SER A 54 -4.52 3.70 -4.19
CA SER A 54 -3.85 2.39 -4.34
C SER A 54 -3.81 1.92 -5.79
N ALA A 55 -4.87 2.15 -6.57
CA ALA A 55 -4.92 1.82 -7.99
C ALA A 55 -3.87 2.58 -8.83
N ASN A 56 -3.38 3.72 -8.36
CA ASN A 56 -2.40 4.54 -9.05
C ASN A 56 -1.00 4.47 -8.42
N LEU A 57 -0.81 3.70 -7.36
CA LEU A 57 0.50 3.56 -6.71
C LEU A 57 1.22 2.34 -7.27
N VAL A 58 2.51 2.52 -7.57
CA VAL A 58 3.41 1.45 -7.99
C VAL A 58 4.40 1.20 -6.87
N PHE A 59 4.45 -0.04 -6.39
CA PHE A 59 5.29 -0.46 -5.28
C PHE A 59 6.50 -1.24 -5.85
N SER A 60 7.71 -0.70 -5.66
CA SER A 60 8.99 -1.40 -5.85
C SER A 60 9.52 -1.97 -4.54
N ILE A 61 9.56 -3.29 -4.42
CA ILE A 61 9.85 -4.01 -3.17
C ILE A 61 11.35 -4.16 -3.00
N GLY A 62 11.90 -3.72 -1.87
CA GLY A 62 13.31 -3.95 -1.51
C GLY A 62 13.55 -5.29 -0.82
N SER A 63 14.79 -5.76 -0.80
CA SER A 63 15.17 -6.96 -0.04
C SER A 63 14.93 -6.80 1.47
N MET A 64 15.17 -5.60 2.01
CA MET A 64 14.86 -5.23 3.40
C MET A 64 13.59 -4.38 3.48
N SER A 65 12.51 -4.86 2.85
CA SER A 65 11.28 -4.09 2.78
C SER A 65 10.61 -3.91 4.14
N SER A 66 10.22 -2.67 4.40
CA SER A 66 9.47 -2.24 5.58
C SER A 66 7.95 -2.31 5.40
N TRP A 67 7.48 -2.68 4.20
CA TRP A 67 6.06 -2.73 3.89
C TRP A 67 5.39 -3.91 4.55
N SER A 68 4.20 -3.68 5.08
CA SER A 68 3.38 -4.71 5.67
C SER A 68 2.87 -5.66 4.59
N ILE A 69 3.07 -6.96 4.83
CA ILE A 69 2.50 -8.02 3.98
C ILE A 69 0.99 -7.84 3.84
N TRP A 70 0.31 -7.58 4.97
CA TRP A 70 -1.14 -7.69 5.07
C TRP A 70 -1.89 -6.42 4.69
N TYR A 71 -1.29 -5.27 5.00
CA TYR A 71 -2.00 -4.00 5.03
C TYR A 71 -1.55 -3.00 3.97
N ASP A 72 -0.38 -3.15 3.38
CA ASP A 72 0.04 -2.28 2.28
C ASP A 72 -0.45 -2.87 0.94
N PRO A 73 -0.98 -2.05 0.02
CA PRO A 73 -1.52 -2.51 -1.26
C PRO A 73 -0.44 -2.72 -2.31
N TRP A 74 0.67 -3.38 -1.93
CA TRP A 74 1.79 -3.66 -2.83
C TRP A 74 1.45 -4.74 -3.86
N PHE A 75 0.53 -5.65 -3.52
CA PHE A 75 0.08 -6.73 -4.39
C PHE A 75 -1.24 -6.35 -5.08
N GLN A 76 -1.19 -6.15 -6.40
CA GLN A 76 -2.37 -5.83 -7.22
C GLN A 76 -3.24 -4.68 -6.66
N SER A 77 -2.58 -3.65 -6.09
CA SER A 77 -3.23 -2.47 -5.50
C SER A 77 -4.26 -2.78 -4.41
N THR A 78 -4.16 -3.95 -3.78
CA THR A 78 -5.14 -4.49 -2.82
C THR A 78 -4.47 -4.97 -1.54
N LEU A 79 -5.14 -4.80 -0.40
CA LEU A 79 -4.67 -5.31 0.88
C LEU A 79 -4.87 -6.83 0.94
N LEU A 80 -3.81 -7.60 1.20
CA LEU A 80 -3.93 -9.06 1.30
C LEU A 80 -4.94 -9.49 2.38
N VAL A 81 -5.04 -8.75 3.48
CA VAL A 81 -6.03 -9.05 4.53
C VAL A 81 -7.48 -8.95 4.05
N THR A 82 -7.77 -8.05 3.11
CA THR A 82 -9.11 -7.88 2.54
C THR A 82 -9.42 -8.99 1.53
N ARG A 83 -8.40 -9.45 0.80
CA ARG A 83 -8.54 -10.51 -0.21
C ARG A 83 -8.61 -11.91 0.41
N LEU A 84 -7.79 -12.20 1.40
CA LEU A 84 -7.62 -13.54 1.98
C LEU A 84 -8.36 -13.72 3.31
N GLY A 85 -8.78 -12.62 3.93
CA GLY A 85 -9.40 -12.59 5.26
C GLY A 85 -8.38 -12.66 6.39
N HIS A 86 -8.81 -12.27 7.59
CA HIS A 86 -7.95 -12.21 8.79
C HIS A 86 -7.45 -13.59 9.24
N ARG A 87 -8.18 -14.66 8.90
CA ARG A 87 -7.83 -16.04 9.27
C ARG A 87 -6.48 -16.47 8.71
N VAL A 88 -6.13 -15.98 7.52
CA VAL A 88 -4.86 -16.33 6.85
C VAL A 88 -3.65 -15.89 7.67
N ILE A 89 -3.75 -14.80 8.42
CA ILE A 89 -2.66 -14.27 9.25
C ILE A 89 -2.30 -15.26 10.36
N TYR A 90 -3.33 -15.84 11.00
CA TYR A 90 -3.13 -16.85 12.04
C TYR A 90 -2.63 -18.17 11.46
N GLU A 91 -3.19 -18.59 10.33
CA GLU A 91 -2.81 -19.85 9.68
C GLU A 91 -1.39 -19.80 9.10
N SER A 92 -0.91 -18.64 8.66
CA SER A 92 0.43 -18.49 8.09
C SER A 92 1.55 -18.51 9.11
N GLY A 93 1.23 -18.34 10.41
CA GLY A 93 2.24 -18.22 11.47
C GLY A 93 3.04 -16.91 11.42
N LEU A 94 2.67 -15.96 10.55
CA LEU A 94 3.31 -14.66 10.45
C LEU A 94 2.65 -13.67 11.41
N SER A 95 3.42 -12.71 11.89
CA SER A 95 2.88 -11.63 12.73
C SER A 95 1.85 -10.80 11.97
N ARG A 96 0.89 -10.20 12.70
CA ARG A 96 -0.02 -9.19 12.14
C ARG A 96 0.76 -7.99 11.59
N ASN A 97 1.92 -7.68 12.17
CA ASN A 97 2.77 -6.59 11.73
C ASN A 97 3.92 -7.08 10.84
N ALA A 98 3.83 -8.30 10.30
CA ALA A 98 4.89 -8.86 9.47
C ALA A 98 5.15 -8.00 8.23
N THR A 99 6.43 -7.79 7.95
CA THR A 99 6.92 -7.02 6.80
C THR A 99 7.35 -7.95 5.67
N LEU A 100 7.41 -7.43 4.44
CA LEU A 100 7.82 -8.22 3.28
C LEU A 100 9.24 -8.80 3.43
N SER A 101 10.12 -8.16 4.21
CA SER A 101 11.43 -8.72 4.55
C SER A 101 11.38 -10.08 5.26
N GLU A 102 10.27 -10.44 5.93
CA GLU A 102 10.11 -11.76 6.57
C GLU A 102 9.84 -12.88 5.56
N VAL A 103 9.34 -12.54 4.37
CA VAL A 103 9.03 -13.47 3.28
C VAL A 103 9.96 -13.31 2.08
N ILE A 104 11.08 -12.60 2.28
CA ILE A 104 12.13 -12.41 1.28
C ILE A 104 13.43 -12.97 1.84
N SER A 105 14.06 -13.88 1.10
CA SER A 105 15.34 -14.49 1.46
C SER A 105 16.18 -14.62 0.19
N ASP A 106 17.45 -14.20 0.24
CA ASP A 106 18.37 -14.25 -0.90
C ASP A 106 17.82 -13.64 -2.20
N ALA A 107 17.09 -12.52 -2.08
CA ALA A 107 16.41 -11.84 -3.18
C ALA A 107 15.36 -12.71 -3.92
N ALA A 108 14.84 -13.73 -3.24
CA ALA A 108 13.73 -14.56 -3.69
C ALA A 108 12.58 -14.55 -2.67
N TRP A 109 11.38 -14.82 -3.15
CA TRP A 109 10.18 -14.96 -2.33
C TRP A 109 10.19 -16.30 -1.60
N ASN A 110 10.06 -16.26 -0.27
CA ASN A 110 10.01 -17.42 0.61
C ASN A 110 8.73 -17.39 1.44
N TRP A 111 7.62 -17.83 0.84
CA TRP A 111 6.31 -17.83 1.48
C TRP A 111 6.08 -19.09 2.34
N PRO A 112 5.30 -18.99 3.42
CA PRO A 112 4.89 -20.14 4.22
C PRO A 112 4.10 -21.16 3.39
N ALA A 113 4.61 -22.38 3.25
CA ALA A 113 3.99 -23.43 2.43
C ALA A 113 2.74 -24.07 3.07
N ASN A 114 2.50 -23.80 4.36
CA ASN A 114 1.40 -24.36 5.17
C ASN A 114 0.02 -23.79 4.80
N VAL A 115 -0.07 -22.68 4.06
CA VAL A 115 -1.33 -22.03 3.72
C VAL A 115 -1.57 -22.06 2.21
N ARG A 116 -2.64 -22.72 1.77
CA ARG A 116 -2.96 -22.85 0.34
C ARG A 116 -3.19 -21.50 -0.32
N GLN A 117 -3.89 -20.59 0.35
CA GLN A 117 -4.18 -19.25 -0.17
C GLN A 117 -2.91 -18.43 -0.41
N LEU A 118 -1.85 -18.65 0.37
CA LEU A 118 -0.56 -18.00 0.17
C LEU A 118 0.23 -18.59 -1.01
N ARG A 119 -0.05 -19.83 -1.44
CA ARG A 119 0.61 -20.42 -2.61
C ARG A 119 0.24 -19.69 -3.90
N GLU A 120 -1.03 -19.30 -4.04
CA GLU A 120 -1.46 -18.50 -5.19
C GLU A 120 -0.78 -17.13 -5.22
N ILE A 121 -0.64 -16.49 -4.06
CA ILE A 121 0.11 -15.24 -3.92
C ILE A 121 1.59 -15.47 -4.23
N SER A 122 2.19 -16.52 -3.69
CA SER A 122 3.59 -16.89 -3.92
C SER A 122 3.90 -17.02 -5.41
N HIS A 123 3.09 -17.78 -6.15
CA HIS A 123 3.28 -17.93 -7.59
C HIS A 123 3.12 -16.60 -8.34
N ALA A 124 2.14 -15.78 -7.98
CA ALA A 124 1.99 -14.46 -8.58
C ALA A 124 3.11 -13.49 -8.19
N CYS A 125 3.80 -13.72 -7.07
CA CYS A 125 4.94 -12.92 -6.63
C CYS A 125 6.24 -13.29 -7.35
N GLU A 126 6.37 -14.48 -7.93
CA GLU A 126 7.58 -14.89 -8.67
C GLU A 126 7.93 -13.90 -9.80
N ASP A 127 6.92 -13.28 -10.41
CA ASP A 127 7.08 -12.25 -11.46
C ASP A 127 7.42 -10.85 -10.91
N ILE A 128 7.39 -10.64 -9.59
CA ILE A 128 7.62 -9.34 -8.96
C ILE A 128 9.11 -9.20 -8.62
N PRO A 129 9.85 -8.29 -9.29
CA PRO A 129 11.28 -8.14 -9.06
C PRO A 129 11.56 -7.51 -7.69
N ILE A 130 12.49 -8.12 -6.95
CA ILE A 130 12.99 -7.61 -5.68
C ILE A 130 14.20 -6.71 -5.96
N GLY A 131 14.07 -5.43 -5.61
CA GLY A 131 15.12 -4.43 -5.76
C GLY A 131 15.97 -4.26 -4.49
N GLN A 132 16.81 -3.22 -4.49
CA GLN A 132 17.65 -2.89 -3.34
C GLN A 132 16.88 -2.19 -2.21
N CYS A 133 15.99 -1.25 -2.56
CA CYS A 133 15.29 -0.41 -1.60
C CYS A 133 13.80 -0.30 -1.96
N ASP A 134 12.98 -0.11 -0.93
CA ASP A 134 11.57 0.22 -1.09
C ASP A 134 11.39 1.55 -1.82
N ALA A 135 10.52 1.57 -2.83
CA ALA A 135 10.11 2.81 -3.48
C ALA A 135 8.64 2.77 -3.89
N ILE A 136 7.97 3.91 -3.71
CA ILE A 136 6.60 4.13 -4.17
C ILE A 136 6.63 5.13 -5.33
N ASP A 137 6.03 4.79 -6.46
CA ASP A 137 5.91 5.62 -7.66
C ASP A 137 4.44 5.86 -8.02
N TRP A 138 4.17 6.81 -8.93
CA TRP A 138 2.82 7.15 -9.37
C TRP A 138 2.56 6.66 -10.80
N GLN A 139 1.59 5.75 -10.97
CA GLN A 139 1.16 5.06 -12.20
C GLN A 139 2.21 4.18 -12.87
N VAL A 140 3.44 4.68 -13.00
CA VAL A 140 4.54 3.99 -13.68
C VAL A 140 5.78 4.09 -12.80
N LYS A 141 6.58 3.02 -12.77
CA LYS A 141 7.85 2.98 -12.04
C LYS A 141 8.75 4.16 -12.45
N GLY A 142 9.32 4.84 -11.45
CA GLY A 142 10.15 6.03 -11.62
C GLY A 142 9.40 7.36 -11.86
N ARG A 143 8.07 7.35 -12.03
CA ARG A 143 7.29 8.59 -12.18
C ARG A 143 6.89 9.16 -10.82
N SER A 144 7.20 10.44 -10.60
CA SER A 144 6.79 11.16 -9.41
C SER A 144 5.34 11.66 -9.51
N PHE A 145 4.71 11.86 -8.35
CA PHE A 145 3.37 12.44 -8.28
C PHE A 145 3.34 13.88 -8.78
N SER A 146 2.39 14.19 -9.66
CA SER A 146 2.05 15.55 -10.06
C SER A 146 0.54 15.79 -9.95
N PHE A 147 0.12 17.05 -9.76
CA PHE A 147 -1.31 17.38 -9.76
C PHE A 147 -1.99 17.04 -11.08
N LYS A 148 -1.28 17.26 -12.21
CA LYS A 148 -1.77 16.94 -13.54
C LYS A 148 -2.03 15.43 -13.70
N SER A 149 -1.03 14.59 -13.39
CA SER A 149 -1.18 13.14 -13.51
C SER A 149 -2.22 12.56 -12.55
N ALA A 150 -2.33 13.13 -11.34
CA ALA A 150 -3.37 12.72 -10.39
C ALA A 150 -4.78 13.11 -10.84
N TRP A 151 -4.95 14.27 -11.47
CA TRP A 151 -6.21 14.71 -12.04
C TRP A 151 -6.61 13.82 -13.23
N GLU A 152 -5.68 13.55 -14.15
CA GLU A 152 -5.89 12.65 -15.28
C GLU A 152 -6.26 11.23 -14.85
N ALA A 153 -5.70 10.75 -13.74
CA ALA A 153 -5.99 9.44 -13.17
C ALA A 153 -7.38 9.32 -12.52
N THR A 154 -7.97 10.43 -12.09
CA THR A 154 -9.21 10.43 -11.29
C THR A 154 -10.41 11.05 -11.98
N ARG A 155 -10.21 11.74 -13.11
CA ARG A 155 -11.32 12.19 -13.96
C ARG A 155 -12.12 10.97 -14.43
N ALA A 156 -13.45 11.07 -14.36
CA ALA A 156 -14.30 10.11 -15.03
C ALA A 156 -14.00 10.14 -16.54
N PRO A 157 -13.97 8.99 -17.23
CA PRO A 157 -13.93 9.00 -18.68
C PRO A 157 -15.19 9.75 -19.15
N HIS A 158 -14.99 10.85 -19.88
CA HIS A 158 -16.08 11.44 -20.64
C HIS A 158 -16.46 10.41 -21.71
N PRO A 159 -17.74 10.07 -21.91
CA PRO A 159 -18.13 9.36 -23.11
C PRO A 159 -17.68 10.22 -24.29
N GLU A 160 -16.84 9.64 -25.15
CA GLU A 160 -16.54 10.27 -26.43
C GLU A 160 -17.89 10.45 -27.14
N ALA A 161 -18.23 11.71 -27.42
CA ALA A 161 -19.42 12.01 -28.19
C ALA A 161 -19.25 11.39 -29.59
N PRO A 162 -20.32 10.77 -30.14
CA PRO A 162 -20.28 10.06 -31.42
C PRO A 162 -19.94 10.96 -32.61
#